data_AF-A0A916DG64-F1
#
_entry.id   AF-A0A916DG64-F1
#
_cell.length_a   1.000
_cell.length_b   1.000
_cell.length_c   1.000
_cell.angle_alpha   90.00
_cell.angle_beta   90.00
_cell.angle_gamma   90.00
#
_symmetry.space_group_name_H-M   'P 1'
#
loop_
_entity.id
_entity.type
_entity.pdbx_description
1 polymer ?
#
loop_
_entity_poly.entity_id
_entity_poly.type
_entity_poly.pdbx_seq_one_letter_code
_entity_poly.pdbx_strand_id
1 'polypeptide(L)'
;GKTVATADAGSFPYDALVVAPGVDFDFGAVEGLTQELSETAIPHAWKAGPQTLLLKKQLEAMPDGGRFVIAVPKGPFRCPPGPYERAAQVAMHCMHHGKKKAKILILDANESFSKKPLFEEAWKALYGYGPTGMIEWVSASAGGLVERIDAGSLTAHTTFDDVKADVLNVIPPHRAGKIARDAGLATLKGNWCEVKPENMESKAHKDIYVIGDACVGGETSTGNGFPKSAHMANSQAKVVAASLVAKLNALPTPVPIYTNTCYSVVGHDWGFSVVHLFRVQNGQWVYIKEGSGISPVTLGTKQAPKPVPRIYRKMEAEYADGWLRNLLADAFA
;
A
#
# COMPACT_ATOMS: atom_id res chain seq x y z
N GLY A 1 -26.42 3.81 25.95
CA GLY A 1 -26.80 3.15 24.69
C GLY A 1 -25.62 3.18 23.74
N LYS A 2 -25.57 2.28 22.75
CA LYS A 2 -24.56 2.29 21.69
C LYS A 2 -24.85 3.42 20.72
N THR A 3 -23.92 4.37 20.58
CA THR A 3 -24.10 5.54 19.70
C THR A 3 -22.80 5.94 19.02
N VAL A 4 -22.90 6.50 17.81
CA VAL A 4 -21.81 7.21 17.13
C VAL A 4 -22.11 8.70 17.15
N ALA A 5 -21.18 9.48 17.70
CA ALA A 5 -21.28 10.94 17.71
C ALA A 5 -20.54 11.50 16.49
N THR A 6 -21.14 12.49 15.85
CA THR A 6 -20.55 13.24 14.72
C THR A 6 -20.20 14.65 15.18
N ALA A 7 -19.29 15.31 14.46
CA ALA A 7 -18.91 16.69 14.79
C ALA A 7 -20.12 17.65 14.69
N ASP A 8 -20.94 17.50 13.65
CA ASP A 8 -21.93 18.52 13.27
C ASP A 8 -23.39 18.01 13.23
N ALA A 9 -23.62 16.69 13.25
CA ALA A 9 -24.95 16.09 13.02
C ALA A 9 -25.51 15.33 14.25
N GLY A 10 -24.92 15.52 15.43
CA GLY A 10 -25.36 14.89 16.67
C GLY A 10 -24.97 13.41 16.78
N SER A 11 -25.80 12.63 17.49
CA SER A 11 -25.52 11.24 17.85
C SER A 11 -26.53 10.27 17.25
N PHE A 12 -26.03 9.18 16.67
CA PHE A 12 -26.84 8.15 16.01
C PHE A 12 -26.74 6.84 16.79
N PRO A 13 -27.87 6.21 17.20
CA PRO A 13 -27.84 4.90 17.82
C PRO A 13 -27.47 3.81 16.80
N TYR A 14 -26.86 2.72 17.27
CA TYR A 14 -26.55 1.57 16.42
C TYR A 14 -26.72 0.24 17.15
N ASP A 15 -27.15 -0.79 16.40
CA ASP A 15 -27.08 -2.18 16.85
C ASP A 15 -25.76 -2.84 16.46
N ALA A 16 -25.26 -2.49 15.27
CA ALA A 16 -23.94 -2.83 14.74
C ALA A 16 -23.30 -1.60 14.07
N LEU A 17 -22.00 -1.41 14.25
CA LEU A 17 -21.25 -0.30 13.68
C LEU A 17 -20.09 -0.80 12.82
N VAL A 18 -20.01 -0.38 11.57
CA VAL A 18 -18.86 -0.66 10.69
C VAL A 18 -17.95 0.56 10.66
N VAL A 19 -16.66 0.36 10.97
CA VAL A 19 -15.64 1.41 11.10
C VAL A 19 -14.57 1.18 10.02
N ALA A 20 -14.50 2.07 9.03
CA ALA A 20 -13.59 1.99 7.88
C ALA A 20 -12.76 3.27 7.66
N PRO A 21 -12.01 3.78 8.66
CA PRO A 21 -11.39 5.11 8.59
C PRO A 21 -10.07 5.17 7.80
N GLY A 22 -9.67 4.06 7.18
CA GLY A 22 -8.38 3.96 6.49
C GLY A 22 -7.19 4.13 7.44
N VAL A 23 -6.16 4.83 6.95
CA VAL A 23 -4.90 5.07 7.69
C VAL A 23 -4.74 6.52 8.11
N ASP A 24 -3.95 6.69 9.15
CA ASP A 24 -3.33 7.94 9.55
C ASP A 24 -1.80 7.75 9.58
N PHE A 25 -1.05 8.84 9.69
CA PHE A 25 0.41 8.83 9.60
C PHE A 25 1.05 9.17 10.94
N ASP A 26 2.19 8.56 11.22
CA ASP A 26 3.07 8.92 12.32
C ASP A 26 4.23 9.78 11.80
N PHE A 27 3.96 11.07 11.61
CA PHE A 27 4.94 12.00 11.06
C PHE A 27 6.20 12.11 11.93
N GLY A 28 6.04 12.03 13.26
CA GLY A 28 7.14 12.13 14.21
C GLY A 28 8.10 10.93 14.22
N ALA A 29 7.79 9.86 13.47
CA ALA A 29 8.67 8.71 13.32
C ALA A 29 9.85 8.97 12.37
N VAL A 30 9.84 10.08 11.63
CA VAL A 30 10.99 10.58 10.85
C VAL A 30 11.32 11.96 11.41
N GLU A 31 12.52 12.12 11.96
CA GLU A 31 12.92 13.39 12.56
C GLU A 31 12.89 14.53 11.52
N GLY A 32 12.33 15.69 11.90
CA GLY A 32 12.18 16.83 10.99
C GLY A 32 10.95 16.77 10.08
N LEU A 33 10.22 15.66 10.02
CA LEU A 33 8.97 15.57 9.27
C LEU A 33 7.77 16.01 10.12
N THR A 34 6.94 16.88 9.55
CA THR A 34 5.68 17.31 10.15
C THR A 34 4.51 17.10 9.18
N GLN A 35 3.28 17.16 9.69
CA GLN A 35 2.09 17.13 8.84
C GLN A 35 2.07 18.33 7.89
N GLU A 36 2.32 19.54 8.38
CA GLU A 36 2.35 20.78 7.57
C GLU A 36 3.38 20.68 6.45
N LEU A 37 4.59 20.22 6.76
CA LEU A 37 5.64 20.04 5.77
C LEU A 37 5.23 18.99 4.73
N SER A 38 4.58 17.92 5.18
CA SER A 38 4.05 16.90 4.28
C SER A 38 2.97 17.47 3.36
N GLU A 39 2.15 18.39 3.84
CA GLU A 39 1.06 19.02 3.08
C GLU A 39 1.54 20.08 2.08
N THR A 40 2.73 20.66 2.28
CA THR A 40 3.18 21.86 1.56
C THR A 40 4.43 21.67 0.71
N ALA A 41 5.40 20.84 1.15
CA ALA A 41 6.72 20.77 0.49
C ALA A 41 7.24 19.33 0.28
N ILE A 42 7.01 18.40 1.20
CA ILE A 42 7.52 17.02 1.12
C ILE A 42 6.32 16.07 1.10
N PRO A 43 5.57 16.00 -0.02
CA PRO A 43 4.34 15.22 -0.08
C PRO A 43 4.62 13.75 0.19
N HIS A 44 3.73 13.10 0.94
CA HIS A 44 3.68 11.64 1.03
C HIS A 44 2.87 11.06 -0.14
N ALA A 45 1.84 11.78 -0.60
CA ALA A 45 0.92 11.35 -1.67
C ALA A 45 0.33 9.95 -1.47
N TRP A 46 0.14 9.55 -0.21
CA TRP A 46 -0.43 8.26 0.21
C TRP A 46 -1.91 8.33 0.60
N LYS A 47 -2.43 9.56 0.67
CA LYS A 47 -3.83 9.90 0.48
C LYS A 47 -3.89 10.73 -0.80
N ALA A 48 -4.75 10.34 -1.74
CA ALA A 48 -4.85 10.99 -3.04
C ALA A 48 -5.48 12.39 -2.91
N GLY A 49 -5.54 13.12 -4.03
CA GLY A 49 -6.11 14.47 -4.08
C GLY A 49 -5.01 15.55 -4.04
N PRO A 50 -5.07 16.56 -3.15
CA PRO A 50 -4.11 17.66 -3.13
C PRO A 50 -2.65 17.22 -3.08
N GLN A 51 -2.34 16.18 -2.30
CA GLN A 51 -1.00 15.61 -2.20
C GLN A 51 -0.48 15.02 -3.52
N THR A 52 -1.34 14.37 -4.29
CA THR A 52 -0.98 13.82 -5.62
C THR A 52 -0.67 14.94 -6.60
N LEU A 53 -1.46 16.03 -6.55
CA LEU A 53 -1.25 17.21 -7.40
C LEU A 53 0.04 17.96 -7.03
N LEU A 54 0.34 18.08 -5.73
CA LEU A 54 1.60 18.66 -5.25
C LEU A 54 2.81 17.88 -5.77
N LEU A 55 2.82 16.55 -5.60
CA LEU A 55 3.90 15.71 -6.09
C LEU A 55 4.05 15.82 -7.62
N LYS A 56 2.94 15.78 -8.37
CA LYS A 56 2.96 15.99 -9.83
C LYS A 56 3.61 17.31 -10.21
N LYS A 57 3.21 18.42 -9.57
CA LYS A 57 3.77 19.75 -9.83
C LYS A 57 5.27 19.80 -9.58
N GLN A 58 5.75 19.16 -8.50
CA GLN A 58 7.17 19.08 -8.20
C GLN A 58 7.95 18.28 -9.26
N LEU A 59 7.41 17.15 -9.73
CA LEU A 59 8.01 16.35 -10.81
C LEU A 59 8.03 17.09 -12.16
N GLU A 60 7.00 17.89 -12.45
CA GLU A 60 6.96 18.73 -13.65
C GLU A 60 8.08 19.78 -13.63
N ALA A 61 8.30 20.40 -12.46
CA ALA A 61 9.33 21.42 -12.23
C ALA A 61 10.76 20.87 -12.05
N MET A 62 10.92 19.58 -11.77
CA MET A 62 12.23 18.95 -11.56
C MET A 62 13.11 19.11 -12.82
N PRO A 63 14.38 19.54 -12.72
CA PRO A 63 15.24 19.67 -13.89
C PRO A 63 15.61 18.31 -14.50
N ASP A 64 16.03 18.29 -15.78
CA ASP A 64 16.73 17.11 -16.31
C ASP A 64 18.04 16.89 -15.53
N GLY A 65 18.30 15.66 -15.12
CA GLY A 65 19.37 15.33 -14.17
C GLY A 65 18.98 15.43 -12.69
N GLY A 66 17.77 15.92 -12.39
CA GLY A 66 17.26 16.01 -11.03
C GLY A 66 17.04 14.64 -10.38
N ARG A 67 17.13 14.61 -9.06
CA ARG A 67 16.98 13.41 -8.23
C ARG A 67 15.64 13.42 -7.50
N PHE A 68 14.80 12.44 -7.83
CA PHE A 68 13.63 12.07 -7.05
C PHE A 68 14.03 11.01 -6.01
N VAL A 69 13.75 11.29 -4.74
CA VAL A 69 13.98 10.34 -3.64
C VAL A 69 12.63 9.96 -3.03
N ILE A 70 12.40 8.67 -2.89
CA ILE A 70 11.23 8.13 -2.18
C ILE A 70 11.69 7.34 -0.95
N ALA A 71 11.21 7.75 0.22
CA ALA A 71 11.47 7.06 1.49
C ALA A 71 10.28 6.14 1.82
N VAL A 72 10.55 4.83 1.94
CA VAL A 72 9.54 3.79 2.17
C VAL A 72 9.59 3.33 3.63
N PRO A 73 8.46 3.34 4.36
CA PRO A 73 8.45 3.00 5.78
C PRO A 73 8.49 1.48 5.98
N LYS A 74 8.80 1.06 7.21
CA LYS A 74 8.69 -0.35 7.59
C LYS A 74 7.23 -0.79 7.53
N GLY A 75 7.01 -2.01 7.05
CA GLY A 75 5.69 -2.66 7.12
C GLY A 75 5.14 -2.75 8.56
N PRO A 76 3.80 -2.78 8.74
CA PRO A 76 2.78 -2.74 7.70
C PRO A 76 2.42 -1.31 7.24
N PHE A 77 2.21 -1.11 5.93
CA PHE A 77 1.75 0.14 5.33
C PHE A 77 0.74 -0.13 4.19
N ARG A 78 0.00 0.90 3.76
CA ARG A 78 -1.00 0.80 2.69
C ARG A 78 -0.34 0.49 1.35
N CYS A 79 -0.90 -0.48 0.62
CA CYS A 79 -0.47 -0.93 -0.70
C CYS A 79 1.03 -1.22 -0.79
N PRO A 80 1.49 -2.39 -0.30
CA PRO A 80 2.91 -2.75 -0.29
C PRO A 80 3.66 -2.55 -1.61
N PRO A 81 3.11 -2.87 -2.82
CA PRO A 81 3.84 -2.63 -4.06
C PRO A 81 3.82 -1.17 -4.55
N GLY A 82 3.02 -0.30 -3.93
CA GLY A 82 2.79 1.07 -4.39
C GLY A 82 4.04 1.96 -4.51
N PRO A 83 5.04 1.90 -3.60
CA PRO A 83 6.20 2.78 -3.71
C PRO A 83 7.05 2.47 -4.94
N TYR A 84 7.13 1.18 -5.29
CA TYR A 84 7.92 0.66 -6.40
C TYR A 84 7.22 0.90 -7.74
N GLU A 85 5.89 0.83 -7.76
CA GLU A 85 5.09 1.31 -8.89
C GLU A 85 5.26 2.81 -9.08
N ARG A 86 5.21 3.61 -8.01
CA ARG A 86 5.47 5.05 -8.07
C ARG A 86 6.84 5.35 -8.66
N ALA A 87 7.90 4.66 -8.23
CA ALA A 87 9.23 4.83 -8.81
C ALA A 87 9.25 4.60 -10.33
N ALA A 88 8.56 3.55 -10.81
CA ALA A 88 8.43 3.30 -12.24
C ALA A 88 7.60 4.38 -12.96
N GLN A 89 6.50 4.85 -12.37
CA GLN A 89 5.65 5.90 -12.92
C GLN A 89 6.39 7.24 -12.99
N VAL A 90 7.21 7.56 -11.99
CA VAL A 90 8.09 8.74 -11.99
C VAL A 90 9.15 8.62 -13.10
N ALA A 91 9.80 7.45 -13.22
CA ALA A 91 10.75 7.20 -14.30
C ALA A 91 10.09 7.37 -15.69
N MET A 92 8.91 6.80 -15.87
CA MET A 92 8.11 6.93 -17.09
C MET A 92 7.77 8.40 -17.39
N HIS A 93 7.32 9.15 -16.38
CA HIS A 93 7.05 10.58 -16.50
C HIS A 93 8.29 11.35 -16.94
N CYS A 94 9.44 11.12 -16.30
CA CYS A 94 10.70 11.77 -16.65
C CYS A 94 11.09 11.48 -18.11
N MET A 95 11.01 10.22 -18.54
CA MET A 95 11.31 9.81 -19.91
C MET A 95 10.39 10.49 -20.94
N HIS A 96 9.08 10.57 -20.66
CA HIS A 96 8.12 11.26 -21.54
C HIS A 96 8.34 12.76 -21.64
N HIS A 97 8.88 13.39 -20.60
CA HIS A 97 9.11 14.84 -20.55
C HIS A 97 10.57 15.23 -20.86
N GLY A 98 11.35 14.33 -21.46
CA GLY A 98 12.72 14.60 -21.87
C GLY A 98 13.75 14.67 -20.72
N LYS A 99 13.34 14.37 -19.48
CA LYS A 99 14.20 14.35 -18.28
C LYS A 99 14.99 13.03 -18.18
N LYS A 100 15.71 12.68 -19.25
CA LYS A 100 16.34 11.35 -19.42
C LYS A 100 17.53 11.10 -18.49
N LYS A 101 18.10 12.14 -17.89
CA LYS A 101 19.20 12.04 -16.91
C LYS A 101 18.71 11.97 -15.46
N ALA A 102 17.39 12.06 -15.24
CA ALA A 102 16.81 12.00 -13.91
C ALA A 102 17.24 10.72 -13.16
N LYS A 103 17.34 10.82 -11.84
CA LYS A 103 17.62 9.69 -10.95
C LYS A 103 16.45 9.48 -9.99
N ILE A 104 16.02 8.25 -9.85
CA ILE A 104 14.99 7.80 -8.92
C ILE A 104 15.66 6.90 -7.90
N LEU A 105 15.73 7.35 -6.65
CA LEU A 105 16.32 6.58 -5.56
C LEU A 105 15.23 6.19 -4.57
N ILE A 106 15.12 4.89 -4.32
CA ILE A 106 14.22 4.31 -3.33
C ILE A 106 15.05 3.98 -2.09
N LEU A 107 14.82 4.73 -1.02
CA LEU A 107 15.39 4.48 0.31
C LEU A 107 14.36 3.68 1.10
N ASP A 108 14.64 2.39 1.34
CA ASP A 108 13.66 1.45 1.88
C ASP A 108 14.02 0.98 3.30
N ALA A 109 13.08 1.13 4.24
CA ALA A 109 13.20 0.57 5.59
C ALA A 109 12.99 -0.98 5.63
N ASN A 110 12.83 -1.64 4.49
CA ASN A 110 12.64 -3.07 4.36
C ASN A 110 13.82 -3.77 3.65
N GLU A 111 14.02 -5.06 3.94
CA GLU A 111 15.08 -5.89 3.33
C GLU A 111 14.68 -6.46 1.96
N SER A 112 13.38 -6.45 1.68
CA SER A 112 12.79 -6.92 0.44
C SER A 112 11.43 -6.28 0.29
N PHE A 113 10.82 -6.44 -0.88
CA PHE A 113 9.54 -5.83 -1.19
C PHE A 113 8.65 -6.69 -2.10
N SER A 114 7.36 -6.33 -2.11
CA SER A 114 6.34 -7.05 -2.88
C SER A 114 6.67 -7.04 -4.37
N LYS A 115 6.64 -8.22 -5.01
CA LYS A 115 6.90 -8.39 -6.46
C LYS A 115 8.31 -7.98 -6.90
N LYS A 116 9.28 -7.91 -5.99
CA LYS A 116 10.68 -7.51 -6.28
C LYS A 116 11.26 -8.00 -7.61
N PRO A 117 11.27 -9.32 -7.93
CA PRO A 117 11.86 -9.77 -9.19
C PRO A 117 11.17 -9.22 -10.44
N LEU A 118 9.86 -8.96 -10.40
CA LEU A 118 9.10 -8.39 -11.52
C LEU A 118 9.40 -6.90 -11.71
N PHE A 119 9.54 -6.16 -10.61
CA PHE A 119 9.94 -4.75 -10.66
C PHE A 119 11.37 -4.62 -11.20
N GLU A 120 12.32 -5.41 -10.69
CA GLU A 120 13.70 -5.37 -11.18
C GLU A 120 13.81 -5.76 -12.67
N GLU A 121 13.03 -6.75 -13.12
CA GLU A 121 12.92 -7.11 -14.55
C GLU A 121 12.48 -5.90 -15.38
N ALA A 122 11.38 -5.26 -14.97
CA ALA A 122 10.82 -4.13 -15.71
C ALA A 122 11.76 -2.91 -15.68
N TRP A 123 12.37 -2.58 -14.54
CA TRP A 123 13.28 -1.46 -14.42
C TRP A 123 14.53 -1.64 -15.27
N LYS A 124 15.13 -2.84 -15.26
CA LYS A 124 16.27 -3.16 -16.15
C LYS A 124 15.91 -2.97 -17.62
N ALA A 125 14.72 -3.40 -18.02
CA ALA A 125 14.29 -3.37 -19.41
C ALA A 125 13.82 -1.98 -19.88
N LEU A 126 13.25 -1.15 -19.00
CA LEU A 126 12.63 0.12 -19.38
C LEU A 126 13.48 1.35 -19.04
N TYR A 127 14.20 1.34 -17.92
CA TYR A 127 14.74 2.56 -17.31
C TYR A 127 16.23 2.45 -16.95
N GLY A 128 16.78 1.23 -16.92
CA GLY A 128 18.07 0.94 -16.30
C GLY A 128 17.93 0.88 -14.77
N TYR A 129 18.56 -0.13 -14.17
CA TYR A 129 18.45 -0.42 -12.74
C TYR A 129 19.82 -0.55 -12.06
N GLY A 130 19.92 -0.07 -10.82
CA GLY A 130 21.13 -0.06 -10.02
C GLY A 130 21.83 1.31 -10.02
N PRO A 131 23.03 1.43 -9.45
CA PRO A 131 23.69 2.72 -9.22
C PRO A 131 23.92 3.57 -10.48
N THR A 132 24.06 2.91 -11.64
CA THR A 132 24.25 3.57 -12.94
C THR A 132 22.93 3.78 -13.69
N GLY A 133 21.86 3.09 -13.30
CA GLY A 133 20.54 3.16 -13.91
C GLY A 133 19.74 4.41 -13.54
N MET A 134 18.56 4.57 -14.12
CA MET A 134 17.63 5.64 -13.71
C MET A 134 17.02 5.32 -12.34
N ILE A 135 16.72 4.05 -12.06
CA ILE A 135 16.12 3.61 -10.79
C ILE A 135 17.15 2.85 -9.96
N GLU A 136 17.25 3.20 -8.68
CA GLU A 136 18.06 2.52 -7.68
C GLU A 136 17.22 2.22 -6.44
N TRP A 137 17.44 1.05 -5.82
CA TRP A 137 16.78 0.64 -4.60
C TRP A 137 17.84 0.24 -3.56
N VAL A 138 17.72 0.80 -2.36
CA VAL A 138 18.61 0.57 -1.23
C VAL A 138 17.79 -0.04 -0.09
N SER A 139 18.15 -1.25 0.34
CA SER A 139 17.53 -1.95 1.47
C SER A 139 17.89 -1.29 2.81
N ALA A 140 17.14 -1.61 3.86
CA ALA A 140 17.45 -1.10 5.21
C ALA A 140 18.88 -1.45 5.63
N SER A 141 19.28 -2.72 5.52
CA SER A 141 20.66 -3.17 5.81
C SER A 141 21.76 -2.49 4.97
N ALA A 142 21.41 -1.92 3.82
CA ALA A 142 22.33 -1.20 2.94
C ALA A 142 22.26 0.34 3.13
N GLY A 143 21.55 0.84 4.15
CA GLY A 143 21.40 2.28 4.41
C GLY A 143 20.13 2.91 3.87
N GLY A 144 19.11 2.12 3.52
CA GLY A 144 17.83 2.62 2.98
C GLY A 144 16.90 3.24 4.02
N LEU A 145 17.20 3.11 5.32
CA LEU A 145 16.39 3.72 6.36
C LEU A 145 16.65 5.24 6.45
N VAL A 146 15.62 6.04 6.19
CA VAL A 146 15.65 7.49 6.44
C VAL A 146 15.25 7.76 7.88
N GLU A 147 16.15 8.32 8.66
CA GLU A 147 15.97 8.60 10.09
C GLU A 147 15.55 10.06 10.31
N ARG A 148 16.09 10.98 9.51
CA ARG A 148 15.86 12.42 9.61
C ARG A 148 15.73 13.06 8.22
N ILE A 149 14.98 14.15 8.14
CA ILE A 149 14.96 15.01 6.97
C ILE A 149 15.34 16.45 7.32
N ASP A 150 15.99 17.12 6.38
CA ASP A 150 16.18 18.56 6.38
C ASP A 150 15.33 19.17 5.26
N ALA A 151 14.26 19.86 5.66
CA ALA A 151 13.32 20.50 4.76
C ALA A 151 13.94 21.66 3.98
N GLY A 152 14.88 22.40 4.57
CA GLY A 152 15.49 23.58 3.96
C GLY A 152 16.41 23.21 2.80
N SER A 153 17.09 22.08 2.89
CA SER A 153 18.01 21.57 1.86
C SER A 153 17.43 20.44 0.99
N LEU A 154 16.23 19.94 1.32
CA LEU A 154 15.62 18.72 0.75
C LEU A 154 16.56 17.50 0.85
N THR A 155 17.12 17.30 2.03
CA THR A 155 18.05 16.20 2.31
C THR A 155 17.40 15.13 3.18
N ALA A 156 17.51 13.88 2.76
CA ALA A 156 17.17 12.72 3.57
C ALA A 156 18.46 12.17 4.20
N HIS A 157 18.47 12.03 5.52
CA HIS A 157 19.59 11.49 6.29
C HIS A 157 19.32 10.02 6.60
N THR A 158 20.25 9.17 6.18
CA THR A 158 20.26 7.75 6.53
C THR A 158 21.41 7.46 7.49
N THR A 159 21.51 6.24 7.98
CA THR A 159 22.62 5.84 8.87
C THR A 159 24.00 6.03 8.23
N PHE A 160 24.11 5.97 6.90
CA PHE A 160 25.40 5.99 6.19
C PHE A 160 25.61 7.20 5.29
N ASP A 161 24.54 7.84 4.81
CA ASP A 161 24.62 8.85 3.76
C ASP A 161 23.64 10.02 3.98
N ASP A 162 24.04 11.19 3.50
CA ASP A 162 23.18 12.36 3.31
C ASP A 162 22.76 12.45 1.84
N VAL A 163 21.47 12.26 1.59
CA VAL A 163 20.91 12.19 0.23
C VAL A 163 20.12 13.45 -0.08
N LYS A 164 20.74 14.36 -0.83
CA LYS A 164 20.05 15.53 -1.38
C LYS A 164 19.14 15.14 -2.55
N ALA A 165 17.93 15.71 -2.57
CA ALA A 165 16.92 15.51 -3.60
C ALA A 165 16.49 16.85 -4.24
N ASP A 166 16.02 16.77 -5.48
CA ASP A 166 15.25 17.85 -6.12
C ASP A 166 13.76 17.70 -5.82
N VAL A 167 13.30 16.46 -5.65
CA VAL A 167 11.95 16.12 -5.21
C VAL A 167 12.04 15.00 -4.17
N LEU A 168 11.58 15.29 -2.95
CA LEU A 168 11.60 14.34 -1.83
C LEU A 168 10.17 13.88 -1.52
N ASN A 169 9.90 12.58 -1.65
CA ASN A 169 8.64 11.94 -1.34
C ASN A 169 8.82 11.02 -0.11
N VAL A 170 8.40 11.49 1.06
CA VAL A 170 8.51 10.71 2.30
C VAL A 170 7.17 10.07 2.62
N ILE A 171 7.13 8.74 2.68
CA ILE A 171 5.93 8.00 3.10
C ILE A 171 6.10 7.67 4.59
N PRO A 172 5.37 8.32 5.51
CA PRO A 172 5.55 8.07 6.94
C PRO A 172 5.06 6.68 7.33
N PRO A 173 5.56 6.11 8.44
CA PRO A 173 4.93 4.97 9.08
C PRO A 173 3.44 5.20 9.30
N HIS A 174 2.65 4.15 9.07
CA HIS A 174 1.20 4.23 9.11
C HIS A 174 0.66 3.71 10.44
N ARG A 175 -0.56 4.14 10.75
CA ARG A 175 -1.42 3.63 11.82
C ARG A 175 -2.88 3.67 11.37
N ALA A 176 -3.78 3.06 12.14
CA ALA A 176 -5.21 3.14 11.91
C ALA A 176 -5.69 4.59 11.99
N GLY A 177 -6.71 4.93 11.18
CA GLY A 177 -7.34 6.24 11.17
C GLY A 177 -7.69 6.72 12.59
N LYS A 178 -7.53 8.03 12.85
CA LYS A 178 -7.63 8.63 14.19
C LYS A 178 -8.83 8.15 15.01
N ILE A 179 -10.03 8.12 14.42
CA ILE A 179 -11.24 7.68 15.13
C ILE A 179 -11.15 6.24 15.66
N ALA A 180 -10.47 5.33 14.96
CA ALA A 180 -10.31 3.96 15.45
C ALA A 180 -9.36 3.90 16.65
N ARG A 181 -8.36 4.79 16.71
CA ARG A 181 -7.45 4.89 17.86
C ARG A 181 -8.15 5.53 19.05
N ASP A 182 -8.81 6.67 18.82
CA ASP A 182 -9.53 7.41 19.87
C ASP A 182 -10.67 6.59 20.48
N ALA A 183 -11.35 5.76 19.67
CA ALA A 183 -12.42 4.87 20.13
C ALA A 183 -11.93 3.57 20.79
N GLY A 184 -10.61 3.41 21.03
CA GLY A 184 -10.05 2.23 21.69
C GLY A 184 -10.05 0.95 20.83
N LEU A 185 -10.31 1.05 19.52
CA LEU A 185 -10.34 -0.11 18.62
C LEU A 185 -8.94 -0.58 18.22
N ALA A 186 -7.93 0.28 18.31
CA ALA A 186 -6.56 -0.01 17.88
C ALA A 186 -5.73 -0.66 19.00
N THR A 187 -5.94 -1.95 19.25
CA THR A 187 -5.29 -2.68 20.36
C THR A 187 -3.87 -3.14 20.08
N LEU A 188 -3.50 -3.36 18.81
CA LEU A 188 -2.15 -3.81 18.48
C LEU A 188 -1.17 -2.64 18.57
N LYS A 189 -0.44 -2.57 19.69
CA LYS A 189 0.52 -1.51 20.03
C LYS A 189 -0.07 -0.09 19.92
N GLY A 190 -1.39 0.06 20.11
CA GLY A 190 -2.07 1.35 19.92
C GLY A 190 -2.24 1.79 18.46
N ASN A 191 -1.76 1.00 17.49
CA ASN A 191 -1.61 1.43 16.10
C ASN A 191 -2.60 0.77 15.15
N TRP A 192 -3.06 -0.46 15.42
CA TRP A 192 -3.92 -1.20 14.49
C TRP A 192 -5.04 -1.94 15.19
N CYS A 193 -6.15 -2.11 14.48
CA CYS A 193 -7.33 -2.81 15.00
C CYS A 193 -7.24 -4.32 14.77
N GLU A 194 -7.33 -5.10 15.83
CA GLU A 194 -7.44 -6.55 15.74
C GLU A 194 -8.90 -6.96 15.56
N VAL A 195 -9.13 -7.90 14.63
CA VAL A 195 -10.47 -8.33 14.22
C VAL A 195 -10.59 -9.84 14.20
N LYS A 196 -11.82 -10.33 14.36
CA LYS A 196 -12.17 -11.74 14.25
C LYS A 196 -12.18 -12.17 12.78
N PRO A 197 -11.47 -13.25 12.40
CA PRO A 197 -11.41 -13.67 10.99
C PRO A 197 -12.76 -14.07 10.39
N GLU A 198 -13.71 -14.50 11.20
CA GLU A 198 -14.99 -15.05 10.74
C GLU A 198 -15.92 -13.97 10.17
N ASN A 199 -15.82 -12.74 10.67
CA ASN A 199 -16.81 -11.70 10.40
C ASN A 199 -16.27 -10.26 10.49
N MET A 200 -14.97 -10.06 10.75
CA MET A 200 -14.32 -8.77 10.97
C MET A 200 -14.78 -7.99 12.21
N GLU A 201 -15.49 -8.61 13.15
CA GLU A 201 -15.85 -7.97 14.41
C GLU A 201 -14.57 -7.62 15.20
N SER A 202 -14.52 -6.43 15.78
CA SER A 202 -13.43 -5.99 16.63
C SER A 202 -13.23 -6.98 17.77
N LYS A 203 -11.96 -7.31 18.06
CA LYS A 203 -11.62 -8.08 19.27
C LYS A 203 -11.76 -7.24 20.54
N ALA A 204 -11.75 -5.91 20.42
CA ALA A 204 -11.85 -4.98 21.54
C ALA A 204 -13.31 -4.69 21.95
N HIS A 205 -14.20 -4.54 20.97
CA HIS A 205 -15.57 -4.12 21.21
C HIS A 205 -16.58 -4.95 20.43
N LYS A 206 -17.52 -5.55 21.15
CA LYS A 206 -18.63 -6.30 20.56
C LYS A 206 -19.51 -5.38 19.70
N ASP A 207 -20.01 -5.94 18.60
CA ASP A 207 -20.91 -5.27 17.64
C ASP A 207 -20.29 -4.08 16.90
N ILE A 208 -18.97 -3.88 16.99
CA ILE A 208 -18.20 -2.98 16.15
C ILE A 208 -17.34 -3.82 15.21
N TYR A 209 -17.37 -3.52 13.92
CA TYR A 209 -16.66 -4.25 12.86
C TYR A 209 -15.66 -3.30 12.21
N VAL A 210 -14.39 -3.70 12.13
CA VAL A 210 -13.35 -2.83 11.56
C VAL A 210 -12.84 -3.42 10.26
N ILE A 211 -12.84 -2.64 9.19
CA ILE A 211 -12.44 -3.09 7.85
C ILE A 211 -11.41 -2.16 7.21
N GLY A 212 -10.84 -2.63 6.11
CA GLY A 212 -9.86 -1.92 5.31
C GLY A 212 -8.54 -1.74 6.04
N ASP A 213 -7.83 -0.67 5.71
CA ASP A 213 -6.46 -0.49 6.19
C ASP A 213 -6.33 -0.34 7.70
N ALA A 214 -7.41 0.02 8.42
CA ALA A 214 -7.37 0.19 9.87
C ALA A 214 -7.12 -1.13 10.62
N CYS A 215 -7.53 -2.26 10.04
CA CYS A 215 -7.40 -3.57 10.66
C CYS A 215 -6.13 -4.33 10.24
N VAL A 216 -5.79 -5.35 11.03
CA VAL A 216 -4.71 -6.32 10.78
C VAL A 216 -5.20 -7.74 11.00
N GLY A 217 -4.62 -8.68 10.27
CA GLY A 217 -4.92 -10.11 10.38
C GLY A 217 -4.04 -10.93 9.43
N GLY A 218 -4.05 -12.25 9.63
CA GLY A 218 -3.07 -13.15 9.03
C GLY A 218 -1.77 -13.22 9.85
N GLU A 219 -0.86 -14.09 9.42
CA GLU A 219 0.42 -14.27 10.09
C GLU A 219 1.42 -13.22 9.59
N THR A 220 1.42 -12.05 10.24
CA THR A 220 2.24 -10.91 9.83
C THR A 220 3.74 -11.17 9.99
N SER A 221 4.14 -12.04 10.93
CA SER A 221 5.54 -12.42 11.18
C SER A 221 6.13 -13.31 10.07
N THR A 222 5.30 -14.07 9.35
CA THR A 222 5.73 -14.92 8.23
C THR A 222 5.44 -14.30 6.87
N GLY A 223 5.01 -13.03 6.84
CA GLY A 223 4.65 -12.32 5.61
C GLY A 223 3.32 -12.77 5.00
N ASN A 224 2.52 -13.56 5.72
CA ASN A 224 1.18 -14.01 5.31
C ASN A 224 0.06 -13.19 5.96
N GLY A 225 0.35 -11.94 6.35
CA GLY A 225 -0.69 -10.97 6.72
C GLY A 225 -1.48 -10.55 5.48
N PHE A 226 -2.79 -10.29 5.61
CA PHE A 226 -3.50 -9.71 4.47
C PHE A 226 -2.97 -8.31 4.15
N PRO A 227 -2.83 -7.94 2.88
CA PRO A 227 -2.34 -6.62 2.50
C PRO A 227 -3.39 -5.55 2.79
N LYS A 228 -2.92 -4.34 3.10
CA LYS A 228 -3.74 -3.14 3.23
C LYS A 228 -4.00 -2.55 1.83
N SER A 229 -5.05 -3.01 1.15
CA SER A 229 -5.37 -2.63 -0.23
C SER A 229 -6.86 -2.35 -0.41
N ALA A 230 -7.22 -1.66 -1.49
CA ALA A 230 -8.62 -1.44 -1.85
C ALA A 230 -9.38 -2.76 -2.11
N HIS A 231 -8.74 -3.75 -2.77
CA HIS A 231 -9.40 -5.03 -3.03
C HIS A 231 -9.66 -5.81 -1.74
N MET A 232 -8.69 -5.84 -0.82
CA MET A 232 -8.88 -6.47 0.49
C MET A 232 -9.96 -5.74 1.30
N ALA A 233 -9.98 -4.40 1.30
CA ALA A 233 -11.02 -3.63 1.97
C ALA A 233 -12.42 -3.94 1.43
N ASN A 234 -12.58 -4.04 0.10
CA ASN A 234 -13.82 -4.45 -0.54
C ASN A 234 -14.23 -5.88 -0.15
N SER A 235 -13.29 -6.83 -0.19
CA SER A 235 -13.53 -8.22 0.20
C SER A 235 -13.99 -8.31 1.66
N GLN A 236 -13.38 -7.54 2.57
CA GLN A 236 -13.76 -7.49 3.98
C GLN A 236 -15.14 -6.87 4.17
N ALA A 237 -15.48 -5.81 3.44
CA ALA A 237 -16.80 -5.18 3.49
C ALA A 237 -17.91 -6.18 3.12
N LYS A 238 -17.70 -6.99 2.08
CA LYS A 238 -18.64 -8.05 1.65
C LYS A 238 -18.84 -9.11 2.73
N VAL A 239 -17.77 -9.53 3.41
CA VAL A 239 -17.87 -10.46 4.54
C VAL A 239 -18.68 -9.85 5.68
N VAL A 240 -18.39 -8.61 6.08
CA VAL A 240 -19.16 -7.92 7.14
C VAL A 240 -20.63 -7.81 6.77
N ALA A 241 -20.95 -7.37 5.56
CA ALA A 241 -22.32 -7.23 5.09
C ALA A 241 -23.07 -8.58 5.16
N ALA A 242 -22.47 -9.66 4.65
CA ALA A 242 -23.07 -10.98 4.68
C ALA A 242 -23.26 -11.50 6.12
N SER A 243 -22.27 -11.31 7.00
CA SER A 243 -22.36 -11.70 8.40
C SER A 243 -23.43 -10.92 9.17
N LEU A 244 -23.56 -9.62 8.91
CA LEU A 244 -24.59 -8.78 9.54
C LEU A 244 -25.99 -9.16 9.07
N VAL A 245 -26.19 -9.37 7.77
CA VAL A 245 -27.48 -9.84 7.22
C VAL A 245 -27.85 -11.20 7.81
N ALA A 246 -26.91 -12.14 7.91
CA ALA A 246 -27.16 -13.44 8.53
C ALA A 246 -27.56 -13.30 10.00
N LYS A 247 -26.83 -12.49 10.77
CA LYS A 247 -27.11 -12.20 12.18
C LYS A 247 -28.51 -11.60 12.38
N LEU A 248 -28.89 -10.61 11.57
CA LEU A 248 -30.20 -9.96 11.65
C LEU A 248 -31.37 -10.89 11.35
N ASN A 249 -31.14 -11.89 10.48
CA ASN A 249 -32.15 -12.87 10.08
C ASN A 249 -32.07 -14.19 10.85
N ALA A 250 -31.24 -14.26 11.91
CA ALA A 250 -30.97 -15.48 12.68
C ALA A 250 -30.55 -16.69 11.80
N LEU A 251 -29.80 -16.41 10.73
CA LEU A 251 -29.24 -17.41 9.82
C LEU A 251 -27.81 -17.80 10.24
N PRO A 252 -27.33 -18.99 9.83
CA PRO A 252 -25.93 -19.36 10.01
C PRO A 252 -24.97 -18.34 9.39
N THR A 253 -23.91 -17.98 10.11
CA THR A 253 -22.86 -17.09 9.58
C THR A 253 -22.19 -17.75 8.37
N PRO A 254 -22.08 -17.05 7.22
CA PRO A 254 -21.37 -17.56 6.05
C PRO A 254 -19.90 -17.84 6.37
N VAL A 255 -19.34 -18.89 5.75
CA VAL A 255 -17.91 -19.18 5.84
C VAL A 255 -17.17 -18.21 4.91
N PRO A 256 -16.29 -17.33 5.41
CA PRO A 256 -15.68 -16.30 4.59
C PRO A 256 -14.48 -16.83 3.80
N ILE A 257 -14.34 -16.31 2.58
CA ILE A 257 -13.11 -16.33 1.80
C ILE A 257 -12.74 -14.89 1.50
N TYR A 258 -11.47 -14.56 1.66
CA TYR A 258 -10.97 -13.22 1.40
C TYR A 258 -10.04 -13.24 0.22
N THR A 259 -10.21 -12.25 -0.64
CA THR A 259 -9.46 -12.14 -1.89
C THR A 259 -8.82 -10.78 -2.00
N ASN A 260 -7.63 -10.76 -2.56
CA ASN A 260 -6.91 -9.55 -2.88
C ASN A 260 -6.17 -9.73 -4.19
N THR A 261 -6.16 -8.66 -4.97
CA THR A 261 -5.26 -8.49 -6.11
C THR A 261 -4.71 -7.08 -6.07
N CYS A 262 -3.40 -6.93 -6.17
CA CYS A 262 -2.74 -5.64 -6.38
C CYS A 262 -1.99 -5.65 -7.71
N TYR A 263 -2.56 -5.00 -8.72
CA TYR A 263 -1.86 -4.68 -9.96
C TYR A 263 -0.79 -3.62 -9.72
N SER A 264 0.26 -3.65 -10.55
CA SER A 264 1.19 -2.55 -10.73
C SER A 264 1.47 -2.38 -12.21
N VAL A 265 1.31 -1.16 -12.71
CA VAL A 265 1.62 -0.76 -14.07
C VAL A 265 2.89 0.06 -14.03
N VAL A 266 3.95 -0.42 -14.69
CA VAL A 266 5.31 0.15 -14.62
C VAL A 266 5.78 0.72 -15.97
N GLY A 267 4.95 0.60 -17.00
CA GLY A 267 5.13 1.08 -18.38
C GLY A 267 3.78 1.03 -19.09
N HIS A 268 3.60 1.76 -20.20
CA HIS A 268 2.34 1.76 -20.98
C HIS A 268 1.79 0.34 -21.24
N ASP A 269 2.67 -0.56 -21.71
CA ASP A 269 2.35 -1.97 -21.97
C ASP A 269 3.12 -2.90 -21.02
N TRP A 270 3.30 -2.51 -19.76
CA TRP A 270 3.97 -3.34 -18.75
C TRP A 270 3.25 -3.31 -17.41
N GLY A 271 2.39 -4.30 -17.19
CA GLY A 271 1.72 -4.57 -15.92
C GLY A 271 2.10 -5.92 -15.34
N PHE A 272 1.89 -6.06 -14.04
CA PHE A 272 1.91 -7.35 -13.32
C PHE A 272 1.18 -7.25 -11.98
N SER A 273 0.76 -8.38 -11.45
CA SER A 273 -0.11 -8.48 -10.29
C SER A 273 0.47 -9.35 -9.17
N VAL A 274 -0.13 -9.21 -7.99
CA VAL A 274 -0.04 -10.19 -6.91
C VAL A 274 -1.44 -10.52 -6.43
N VAL A 275 -1.73 -11.80 -6.27
CA VAL A 275 -2.99 -12.34 -5.75
C VAL A 275 -2.72 -12.95 -4.38
N HIS A 276 -3.60 -12.66 -3.43
CA HIS A 276 -3.61 -13.29 -2.11
C HIS A 276 -5.02 -13.78 -1.79
N LEU A 277 -5.13 -15.05 -1.45
CA LEU A 277 -6.36 -15.71 -1.04
C LEU A 277 -6.22 -16.21 0.40
N PHE A 278 -7.25 -15.98 1.21
CA PHE A 278 -7.31 -16.45 2.58
C PHE A 278 -8.63 -17.17 2.85
N ARG A 279 -8.56 -18.24 3.65
CA ARG A 279 -9.71 -18.88 4.28
C ARG A 279 -9.62 -18.75 5.79
N VAL A 280 -10.73 -19.02 6.47
CA VAL A 280 -10.74 -19.10 7.93
C VAL A 280 -10.78 -20.56 8.36
N GLN A 281 -9.85 -20.95 9.23
CA GLN A 281 -9.80 -22.27 9.87
C GLN A 281 -9.41 -22.10 11.33
N ASN A 282 -10.16 -22.73 12.24
CA ASN A 282 -9.91 -22.69 13.68
C ASN A 282 -9.76 -21.26 14.23
N GLY A 283 -10.59 -20.34 13.75
CA GLY A 283 -10.57 -18.92 14.12
C GLY A 283 -9.27 -18.19 13.75
N GLN A 284 -8.57 -18.67 12.72
CA GLN A 284 -7.38 -18.06 12.17
C GLN A 284 -7.52 -17.87 10.66
N TRP A 285 -6.87 -16.82 10.16
CA TRP A 285 -6.64 -16.61 8.75
C TRP A 285 -5.58 -17.59 8.24
N VAL A 286 -5.92 -18.38 7.23
CA VAL A 286 -5.01 -19.34 6.59
C VAL A 286 -4.81 -18.94 5.12
N TYR A 287 -3.55 -18.72 4.76
CA TYR A 287 -3.14 -18.36 3.40
C TYR A 287 -3.26 -19.57 2.45
N ILE A 288 -3.92 -19.37 1.30
CA ILE A 288 -4.12 -20.41 0.29
C ILE A 288 -3.04 -20.28 -0.78
N LYS A 289 -1.99 -21.09 -0.68
CA LYS A 289 -0.79 -20.98 -1.55
C LYS A 289 -1.09 -21.30 -3.01
N GLU A 290 -2.00 -22.24 -3.28
CA GLU A 290 -2.27 -22.78 -4.61
C GLU A 290 -2.89 -21.75 -5.56
N GLY A 291 -3.65 -20.79 -5.03
CA GLY A 291 -4.29 -19.72 -5.80
C GLY A 291 -3.72 -18.33 -5.55
N SER A 292 -2.62 -18.25 -4.80
CA SER A 292 -1.95 -16.99 -4.49
C SER A 292 -0.56 -16.93 -5.10
N GLY A 293 -0.07 -15.73 -5.38
CA GLY A 293 1.24 -15.56 -5.98
C GLY A 293 1.35 -14.27 -6.75
N ILE A 294 2.57 -14.00 -7.22
CA ILE A 294 2.85 -12.90 -8.14
C ILE A 294 2.76 -13.41 -9.58
N SER A 295 2.63 -12.51 -10.55
CA SER A 295 2.79 -12.86 -11.96
C SER A 295 4.09 -13.64 -12.19
N PRO A 296 4.12 -14.59 -13.14
CA PRO A 296 5.33 -15.37 -13.39
C PRO A 296 6.48 -14.44 -13.80
N VAL A 297 7.67 -14.70 -13.25
CA VAL A 297 8.94 -14.08 -13.69
C VAL A 297 9.53 -14.88 -14.86
N THR A 298 9.32 -16.19 -14.85
CA THR A 298 9.63 -17.12 -15.93
C THR A 298 8.46 -18.07 -16.12
N LEU A 299 8.32 -18.62 -17.33
CA LEU A 299 7.47 -19.77 -17.61
C LEU A 299 8.31 -21.06 -17.57
N GLY A 300 7.66 -22.21 -17.68
CA GLY A 300 8.36 -23.51 -17.65
C GLY A 300 8.68 -23.98 -16.23
N THR A 301 9.67 -24.86 -16.11
CA THR A 301 10.10 -25.42 -14.82
C THR A 301 11.32 -24.68 -14.28
N LYS A 302 11.66 -24.88 -13.00
CA LYS A 302 12.89 -24.33 -12.42
C LYS A 302 14.15 -24.80 -13.17
N GLN A 303 14.14 -26.02 -13.72
CA GLN A 303 15.25 -26.62 -14.46
C GLN A 303 15.29 -26.18 -15.94
N ALA A 304 14.18 -25.72 -16.48
CA ALA A 304 14.07 -25.26 -17.87
C ALA A 304 13.21 -23.98 -17.93
N PRO A 305 13.72 -22.85 -17.39
CA PRO A 305 12.99 -21.59 -17.40
C PRO A 305 12.87 -21.05 -18.83
N LYS A 306 11.69 -20.51 -19.13
CA LYS A 306 11.36 -19.85 -20.40
C LYS A 306 11.05 -18.38 -20.13
N PRO A 307 11.38 -17.46 -21.06
CA PRO A 307 10.99 -16.06 -20.93
C PRO A 307 9.47 -15.94 -20.94
N VAL A 308 8.94 -14.99 -20.16
CA VAL A 308 7.51 -14.63 -20.20
C VAL A 308 7.27 -13.79 -21.47
N PRO A 309 6.38 -14.21 -22.38
CA PRO A 309 6.09 -13.43 -23.59
C PRO A 309 5.57 -12.04 -23.25
N ARG A 310 5.98 -11.04 -24.03
CA ARG A 310 5.65 -9.63 -23.77
C ARG A 310 4.14 -9.36 -23.62
N ILE A 311 3.33 -10.11 -24.37
CA ILE A 311 1.86 -10.00 -24.34
C ILE A 311 1.27 -10.20 -22.95
N TYR A 312 1.86 -11.02 -22.08
CA TYR A 312 1.40 -11.17 -20.69
C TYR A 312 1.49 -9.85 -19.92
N ARG A 313 2.61 -9.14 -20.04
CA ARG A 313 2.80 -7.85 -19.37
C ARG A 313 1.85 -6.79 -19.92
N LYS A 314 1.60 -6.79 -21.23
CA LYS A 314 0.63 -5.89 -21.86
C LYS A 314 -0.79 -6.17 -21.36
N MET A 315 -1.23 -7.42 -21.39
CA MET A 315 -2.56 -7.82 -20.94
C MET A 315 -2.77 -7.48 -19.46
N GLU A 316 -1.77 -7.69 -18.59
CA GLU A 316 -1.89 -7.31 -17.18
C GLU A 316 -1.97 -5.78 -16.95
N ALA A 317 -1.43 -4.96 -17.85
CA ALA A 317 -1.65 -3.51 -17.81
C ALA A 317 -3.11 -3.17 -18.18
N GLU A 318 -3.64 -3.76 -19.25
CA GLU A 318 -5.04 -3.57 -19.66
C GLU A 318 -6.03 -4.09 -18.59
N TYR A 319 -5.71 -5.22 -17.95
CA TYR A 319 -6.50 -5.76 -16.85
C TYR A 319 -6.45 -4.91 -15.59
N ALA A 320 -5.37 -4.16 -15.34
CA ALA A 320 -5.32 -3.22 -14.22
C ALA A 320 -6.37 -2.11 -14.39
N ASP A 321 -6.55 -1.58 -15.60
CA ASP A 321 -7.58 -0.58 -15.91
C ASP A 321 -8.99 -1.16 -15.77
N GLY A 322 -9.21 -2.36 -16.29
CA GLY A 322 -10.48 -3.07 -16.13
C GLY A 322 -10.80 -3.35 -14.65
N TRP A 323 -9.81 -3.80 -13.88
CA TRP A 323 -9.94 -4.01 -12.44
C TRP A 323 -10.30 -2.72 -11.70
N LEU A 324 -9.64 -1.60 -12.00
CA LEU A 324 -9.93 -0.33 -11.35
C LEU A 324 -11.37 0.12 -11.59
N ARG A 325 -11.82 0.10 -12.86
CA ARG A 325 -13.20 0.48 -13.22
C ARG A 325 -14.23 -0.41 -12.52
N ASN A 326 -14.01 -1.72 -12.54
CA ASN A 326 -14.94 -2.67 -11.94
C ASN A 326 -14.97 -2.57 -10.41
N LEU A 327 -13.82 -2.39 -9.76
CA LEU A 327 -13.76 -2.24 -8.30
C LEU A 327 -14.45 -0.95 -7.84
N LEU A 328 -14.29 0.15 -8.59
CA LEU A 328 -14.98 1.40 -8.29
C LEU A 328 -16.49 1.28 -8.48
N ALA A 329 -16.94 0.64 -9.56
CA ALA A 329 -18.35 0.38 -9.78
C ALA A 329 -18.96 -0.51 -8.68
N ASP A 330 -18.29 -1.61 -8.33
CA ASP A 330 -18.74 -2.51 -7.27
C ASP A 330 -18.80 -1.85 -5.87
N ALA A 331 -17.95 -0.85 -5.61
CA ALA A 331 -17.89 -0.18 -4.31
C ALA A 331 -18.81 1.05 -4.17
N PHE A 332 -19.11 1.75 -5.28
CA PHE A 332 -19.70 3.08 -5.23
C PHE A 332 -20.87 3.33 -6.20
N ALA A 333 -21.21 2.40 -7.08
CA ALA A 333 -22.32 2.56 -8.02
C ALA A 333 -23.69 2.32 -7.38
#